data_AF-A0A1W9G7W0-F1
#
_entry.id   AF-A0A1W9G7W0-F1
#
_cell.length_a   1.000
_cell.length_b   1.000
_cell.length_c   1.000
_cell.angle_alpha   90.00
_cell.angle_beta   90.00
_cell.angle_gamma   90.00
#
_symmetry.space_group_name_H-M   'P 1'
#
loop_
_entity.id
_entity.type
_entity.pdbx_description
1 polymer ?
#
loop_
_entity_poly.entity_id
_entity_poly.type
_entity_poly.pdbx_seq_one_letter_code
_entity_poly.pdbx_strand_id
1 'polypeptide(L)'
;MSLRHIAALLAATATVSILPPSASALDTTVVAEAHYLMADGDTLAQAEEKVLQRAKRKAIEEAGMYIESTLLDIEKNADGRSFQASSLEIRTIASAITKTEILEASRSFEQDRPSFFVRIRAIVDLDHLQDAIRRWQSEQQLAEHFRRLQKENSELKAQLREMKKTPLGVHTLVIEPPGRGGTRERARTLLEKAILTPNLRQKLDLTSEAAVLDPQATAPLVVRGQTYLQLVSAAYSKKAKLSEYSKYIDNARMDFDRALIIDPQNIWALLGQGDVYTWLHRTDDAVRSYERALALDPLFDIAHLRLLTLYTSQARKLMTAKQWSAALAVLQKSITPHVPDGWMPYYKEAYLLRSDLYRKLNQPAQAIDDLSVVLRAEPADMRALLTRATLYREQLQGRLAKDDFEHACMLGSVEACKQIP
;
A
#
# COMPACT_ATOMS: atom_id res chain seq x y z
N MET A 1 -84.74 21.72 16.63
CA MET A 1 -83.80 22.77 17.04
C MET A 1 -82.59 22.64 16.14
N SER A 2 -82.54 23.45 15.08
CA SER A 2 -81.53 24.52 14.85
C SER A 2 -80.10 23.99 14.70
N LEU A 3 -79.25 24.42 13.77
CA LEU A 3 -79.30 25.26 12.57
C LEU A 3 -77.82 25.28 12.10
N ARG A 4 -77.58 25.22 10.79
CA ARG A 4 -76.47 25.88 10.07
C ARG A 4 -75.05 25.28 10.08
N HIS A 5 -74.72 24.80 8.87
CA HIS A 5 -73.53 25.11 8.05
C HIS A 5 -72.20 24.48 8.56
N ILE A 6 -71.39 23.83 7.74
CA ILE A 6 -70.76 24.34 6.51
C ILE A 6 -70.40 23.16 5.60
N ALA A 7 -70.61 23.36 4.30
CA ALA A 7 -70.19 22.47 3.23
C ALA A 7 -68.67 22.52 3.04
N ALA A 8 -68.04 21.37 2.84
CA ALA A 8 -66.71 21.28 2.23
C ALA A 8 -66.74 20.13 1.20
N LEU A 9 -66.62 20.50 -0.07
CA LEU A 9 -66.50 19.60 -1.21
C LEU A 9 -65.29 18.67 -1.03
N LEU A 10 -65.53 17.35 -1.12
CA LEU A 10 -64.49 16.36 -1.37
C LEU A 10 -64.43 16.11 -2.89
N ALA A 11 -63.64 16.91 -3.58
CA ALA A 11 -63.17 16.58 -4.93
C ALA A 11 -62.01 15.59 -4.80
N ALA A 12 -62.24 14.34 -5.17
CA ALA A 12 -61.22 13.30 -5.24
C ALA A 12 -60.30 13.57 -6.43
N THR A 13 -59.17 14.26 -6.21
CA THR A 13 -58.09 14.36 -7.19
C THR A 13 -57.11 13.23 -6.97
N ALA A 14 -57.03 12.31 -7.94
CA ALA A 14 -56.01 11.27 -8.00
C ALA A 14 -54.62 11.91 -8.10
N THR A 15 -53.84 11.85 -7.03
CA THR A 15 -52.42 12.21 -7.03
C THR A 15 -51.63 11.09 -7.70
N VAL A 16 -51.24 11.31 -8.95
CA VAL A 16 -50.14 10.57 -9.59
C VAL A 16 -48.87 10.99 -8.87
N SER A 17 -48.37 10.14 -7.99
CA SER A 17 -47.03 10.29 -7.40
C SER A 17 -45.99 10.06 -8.50
N ILE A 18 -45.57 11.15 -9.14
CA ILE A 18 -44.36 11.18 -9.95
C ILE A 18 -43.19 11.06 -8.97
N LEU A 19 -42.56 9.88 -8.89
CA LEU A 19 -41.24 9.76 -8.27
C LEU A 19 -40.30 10.72 -9.00
N PRO A 20 -39.51 11.57 -8.30
CA PRO A 20 -38.43 12.28 -8.95
C PRO A 20 -37.44 11.25 -9.51
N PRO A 21 -36.89 11.45 -10.73
CA PRO A 21 -35.81 10.61 -11.20
C PRO A 21 -34.65 10.73 -10.21
N SER A 22 -34.17 9.56 -9.78
CA SER A 22 -32.94 9.40 -9.00
C SER A 22 -31.86 10.33 -9.54
N ALA A 23 -31.25 11.10 -8.64
CA ALA A 23 -30.17 12.04 -8.92
C ALA A 23 -29.13 11.40 -9.86
N SER A 24 -29.15 11.87 -11.09
CA SER A 24 -28.18 11.56 -12.13
C SER A 24 -26.84 12.21 -11.80
N ALA A 25 -25.75 11.53 -12.12
CA ALA A 25 -24.36 11.99 -12.08
C ALA A 25 -24.24 13.50 -12.39
N LEU A 26 -23.52 14.23 -11.53
CA LEU A 26 -23.46 15.69 -11.57
C LEU A 26 -22.39 16.18 -12.57
N ASP A 27 -22.52 15.73 -13.82
CA ASP A 27 -21.72 16.21 -14.93
C ASP A 27 -22.09 17.67 -15.21
N THR A 28 -21.14 18.58 -15.01
CA THR A 28 -21.35 20.00 -15.33
C THR A 28 -20.91 20.29 -16.74
N THR A 29 -21.79 20.94 -17.50
CA THR A 29 -21.49 21.38 -18.87
C THR A 29 -21.12 22.84 -18.85
N VAL A 30 -19.89 23.15 -19.27
CA VAL A 30 -19.35 24.51 -19.31
C VAL A 30 -19.04 24.90 -20.75
N VAL A 31 -19.45 26.10 -21.14
CA VAL A 31 -19.13 26.68 -22.45
C VAL A 31 -18.07 27.75 -22.25
N ALA A 32 -16.86 27.49 -22.74
CA ALA A 32 -15.72 28.37 -22.57
C ALA A 32 -15.19 28.86 -23.92
N GLU A 33 -14.74 30.11 -23.96
CA GLU A 33 -14.12 30.73 -25.12
C GLU A 33 -12.72 31.25 -24.81
N ALA A 34 -11.83 31.13 -25.80
CA ALA A 34 -10.45 31.58 -25.69
C ALA A 34 -9.95 32.21 -26.99
N HIS A 35 -9.05 33.16 -26.80
CA HIS A 35 -8.31 33.82 -27.87
C HIS A 35 -6.80 33.57 -27.68
N TYR A 36 -6.10 33.37 -28.79
CA TYR A 36 -4.65 33.24 -28.80
C TYR A 36 -4.07 33.99 -30.01
N LEU A 37 -3.19 34.95 -29.72
CA LEU A 37 -2.38 35.62 -30.72
C LEU A 37 -1.11 34.79 -30.94
N MET A 38 -0.82 34.43 -32.19
CA MET A 38 0.34 33.61 -32.52
C MET A 38 1.65 34.31 -32.13
N ALA A 39 2.50 33.62 -31.38
CA ALA A 39 3.79 34.12 -30.93
C ALA A 39 4.90 33.80 -31.94
N ASP A 40 5.99 34.56 -31.89
CA ASP A 40 7.16 34.32 -32.74
C ASP A 40 7.76 32.94 -32.45
N GLY A 41 7.80 32.08 -33.47
CA GLY A 41 8.25 30.70 -33.38
C GLY A 41 7.15 29.64 -33.26
N ASP A 42 5.87 30.04 -33.16
CA ASP A 42 4.76 29.10 -33.21
C ASP A 42 4.43 28.68 -34.65
N THR A 43 4.19 27.38 -34.83
CA THR A 43 3.50 26.86 -36.00
C THR A 43 1.98 27.05 -35.86
N LEU A 44 1.26 27.04 -36.98
CA LEU A 44 -0.21 27.12 -36.99
C LEU A 44 -0.85 26.04 -36.09
N ALA A 45 -0.35 24.80 -36.15
CA ALA A 45 -0.86 23.69 -35.33
C ALA A 45 -0.60 23.92 -33.83
N GLN A 46 0.54 24.50 -33.45
CA GLN A 46 0.83 24.83 -32.06
C GLN A 46 -0.07 25.96 -31.54
N ALA A 47 -0.37 26.95 -32.37
CA ALA A 47 -1.29 28.03 -32.01
C ALA A 47 -2.72 27.53 -31.80
N GLU A 48 -3.18 26.59 -32.63
CA GLU A 48 -4.48 25.92 -32.48
C GLU A 48 -4.57 25.07 -31.22
N GLU A 49 -3.51 24.29 -30.91
CA GLU A 49 -3.46 23.53 -29.68
C GLU A 49 -3.45 24.46 -28.45
N LYS A 50 -2.67 25.54 -28.50
CA LYS A 50 -2.59 26.51 -27.39
C LYS A 50 -3.94 27.20 -27.11
N VAL A 51 -4.69 27.62 -28.14
CA VAL A 51 -6.01 28.22 -27.94
C VAL A 51 -7.00 27.21 -27.36
N LEU A 52 -6.96 25.95 -27.82
CA LEU A 52 -7.81 24.88 -27.30
C LEU A 52 -7.48 24.55 -25.84
N GLN A 53 -6.19 24.46 -25.49
CA GLN A 53 -5.74 24.26 -24.10
C GLN A 53 -6.18 25.41 -23.19
N ARG A 54 -6.15 26.65 -23.69
CA ARG A 54 -6.62 27.83 -22.95
C ARG A 54 -8.13 27.79 -22.71
N ALA A 55 -8.92 27.39 -23.72
CA ALA A 55 -10.36 27.22 -23.58
C ALA A 55 -10.71 26.11 -22.58
N LYS A 56 -10.01 24.96 -22.65
CA LYS A 56 -10.16 23.85 -21.69
C LYS A 56 -9.84 24.27 -20.26
N ARG A 57 -8.75 25.02 -20.05
CA ARG A 57 -8.39 25.55 -18.73
C ARG A 57 -9.49 26.44 -18.16
N LYS A 58 -9.98 27.38 -18.97
CA LYS A 58 -11.07 28.28 -18.56
C LYS A 58 -12.34 27.51 -18.21
N ALA A 59 -12.66 26.44 -18.95
CA ALA A 59 -13.79 25.57 -18.64
C ALA A 59 -13.66 24.86 -17.29
N ILE A 60 -12.44 24.41 -16.93
CA ILE A 60 -12.16 23.81 -15.61
C ILE A 60 -12.27 24.85 -14.50
N GLU A 61 -11.73 26.04 -14.72
CA GLU A 61 -11.81 27.17 -13.77
C GLU A 61 -13.27 27.57 -13.48
N GLU A 62 -14.12 27.61 -14.52
CA GLU A 62 -15.55 27.92 -14.40
C GLU A 62 -16.39 26.77 -13.81
N ALA A 63 -16.02 25.51 -14.06
CA ALA A 63 -16.67 24.33 -13.47
C ALA A 63 -16.40 24.20 -11.96
N GLY A 64 -15.28 24.78 -11.49
CA GLY A 64 -14.88 24.81 -10.09
C GLY A 64 -13.55 24.09 -9.86
N MET A 65 -12.66 24.78 -9.12
CA MET A 65 -11.39 24.23 -8.64
C MET A 65 -11.34 24.34 -7.13
N TYR A 66 -10.69 23.37 -6.48
CA TYR A 66 -10.37 23.44 -5.06
C TYR A 66 -8.95 24.00 -4.92
N ILE A 67 -8.85 25.18 -4.28
CA ILE A 67 -7.57 25.81 -3.96
C ILE A 67 -7.43 25.83 -2.44
N GLU A 68 -6.30 25.35 -1.95
CA GLU A 68 -5.95 25.45 -0.55
C GLU A 68 -4.56 26.06 -0.40
N SER A 69 -4.45 26.99 0.53
CA SER A 69 -3.18 27.59 0.92
C SER A 69 -2.84 27.14 2.33
N THR A 70 -1.74 26.42 2.48
CA THR A 70 -1.23 25.99 3.79
C THR A 70 0.02 26.80 4.12
N LEU A 71 -0.01 27.47 5.27
CA LEU A 71 1.18 28.07 5.88
C LEU A 71 1.86 27.03 6.77
N LEU A 72 3.07 26.63 6.40
CA LEU A 72 3.90 25.72 7.17
C LEU A 72 4.99 26.52 7.89
N ASP A 73 4.80 26.72 9.19
CA ASP A 73 5.83 27.25 10.08
C ASP A 73 6.73 26.11 10.54
N ILE A 74 7.96 26.06 10.02
CA ILE A 74 8.94 25.04 10.39
C ILE A 74 9.89 25.66 11.41
N GLU A 75 9.74 25.25 12.67
CA GLU A 75 10.73 25.51 13.72
C GLU A 75 11.76 24.38 13.72
N LYS A 76 12.95 24.66 13.19
CA LYS A 76 14.09 23.73 13.32
C LYS A 76 14.97 24.20 14.48
N ASN A 77 15.05 23.36 15.51
CA ASN A 77 16.02 23.49 16.59
C ASN A 77 17.23 22.60 16.27
N ALA A 78 18.32 23.23 15.82
CA ALA A 78 19.63 22.59 15.73
C ALA A 78 20.62 23.45 16.53
N ASP A 79 21.33 22.82 17.46
CA ASP A 79 22.48 23.39 18.18
C ASP A 79 22.28 24.80 18.75
N GLY A 80 21.17 25.00 19.49
CA GLY A 80 20.94 26.22 20.27
C GLY A 80 20.55 27.47 19.47
N ARG A 81 20.26 27.35 18.17
CA ARG A 81 19.67 28.42 17.36
C ARG A 81 18.35 27.95 16.76
N SER A 82 17.27 28.64 17.09
CA SER A 82 15.95 28.44 16.50
C SER A 82 15.86 29.19 15.18
N PHE A 83 15.66 28.48 14.07
CA PHE A 83 15.30 29.09 12.80
C PHE A 83 13.80 28.87 12.56
N GLN A 84 13.06 29.97 12.43
CA GLN A 84 11.66 29.98 11.99
C GLN A 84 11.66 30.26 10.48
N ALA A 85 11.22 29.28 9.69
CA ALA A 85 10.99 29.44 8.27
C ALA A 85 9.52 29.15 7.97
N SER A 86 8.80 30.17 7.51
CA SER A 86 7.42 30.06 7.05
C SER A 86 7.42 29.79 5.56
N SER A 87 6.89 28.63 5.14
CA SER A 87 6.69 28.27 3.73
C SER A 87 5.21 28.30 3.40
N LEU A 88 4.82 29.01 2.34
CA LEU A 88 3.47 28.99 1.81
C LEU A 88 3.39 27.93 0.71
N GLU A 89 2.62 26.87 0.95
CA GLU A 89 2.29 25.89 -0.08
C GLU A 89 0.87 26.15 -0.58
N ILE A 90 0.72 26.44 -1.87
CA ILE A 90 -0.57 26.58 -2.53
C ILE A 90 -0.80 25.31 -3.35
N ARG A 91 -1.91 24.61 -3.08
CA ARG A 91 -2.28 23.39 -3.78
C ARG A 91 -3.61 23.56 -4.48
N THR A 92 -3.65 23.17 -5.75
CA THR A 92 -4.85 23.26 -6.58
C THR A 92 -5.25 21.86 -7.04
N ILE A 93 -6.48 21.46 -6.74
CA ILE A 93 -7.11 20.24 -7.25
C ILE A 93 -8.18 20.67 -8.25
N ALA A 94 -8.07 20.17 -9.48
CA ALA A 94 -8.95 20.51 -10.58
C ALA A 94 -9.67 19.27 -11.09
N SER A 95 -10.93 19.44 -11.48
CA SER A 95 -11.75 18.38 -12.09
C SER A 95 -11.22 18.00 -13.47
N ALA A 96 -11.42 16.73 -13.86
CA ALA A 96 -11.07 16.25 -15.19
C ALA A 96 -12.17 16.60 -16.21
N ILE A 97 -11.77 16.99 -17.42
CA ILE A 97 -12.68 17.12 -18.57
C ILE A 97 -12.89 15.73 -19.16
N THR A 98 -14.12 15.22 -19.12
CA THR A 98 -14.47 13.90 -19.68
C THR A 98 -14.70 13.97 -21.18
N LYS A 99 -15.28 15.07 -21.67
CA LYS A 99 -15.55 15.30 -23.09
C LYS A 99 -15.41 16.77 -23.47
N THR A 100 -14.88 17.03 -24.67
CA THR A 100 -14.81 18.37 -25.26
C THR A 100 -15.42 18.35 -26.66
N GLU A 101 -16.29 19.31 -26.95
CA GLU A 101 -16.91 19.54 -28.25
C GLU A 101 -16.58 20.96 -28.71
N ILE A 102 -16.08 21.12 -29.93
CA ILE A 102 -15.77 22.44 -30.51
C ILE A 102 -17.05 22.97 -31.16
N LEU A 103 -17.57 24.08 -30.66
CA LEU A 103 -18.78 24.73 -31.18
C LEU A 103 -18.45 25.69 -32.32
N GLU A 104 -17.37 26.44 -32.15
CA GLU A 104 -16.92 27.44 -33.11
C GLU A 104 -15.40 27.52 -33.07
N ALA A 105 -14.77 27.60 -34.24
CA ALA A 105 -13.35 27.85 -34.37
C ALA A 105 -13.16 28.80 -35.55
N SER A 106 -12.49 29.92 -35.32
CA SER A 106 -12.22 30.91 -36.35
C SER A 106 -10.81 31.43 -36.25
N ARG A 107 -10.29 31.86 -37.41
CA ARG A 107 -8.98 32.48 -37.53
C ARG A 107 -9.18 33.89 -38.06
N SER A 108 -8.55 34.85 -37.43
CA SER A 108 -8.54 36.26 -37.82
C SER A 108 -7.11 36.78 -37.83
N PHE A 109 -6.94 38.04 -38.22
CA PHE A 109 -5.67 38.74 -38.10
C PHE A 109 -5.87 39.92 -37.17
N GLU A 110 -4.97 40.04 -36.20
CA GLU A 110 -4.95 41.15 -35.25
C GLU A 110 -3.53 41.74 -35.26
N GLN A 111 -3.40 43.02 -35.64
CA GLN A 111 -2.12 43.70 -35.75
C GLN A 111 -1.09 42.93 -36.62
N ASP A 112 -1.51 42.48 -37.80
CA ASP A 112 -0.70 41.72 -38.78
C ASP A 112 -0.20 40.35 -38.28
N ARG A 113 -0.75 39.83 -37.17
CA ARG A 113 -0.45 38.49 -36.64
C ARG A 113 -1.70 37.60 -36.67
N PRO A 114 -1.57 36.30 -36.99
CA PRO A 114 -2.67 35.36 -36.90
C PRO A 114 -3.23 35.27 -35.47
N SER A 115 -4.53 35.46 -35.34
CA SER A 115 -5.27 35.33 -34.08
C SER A 115 -6.27 34.18 -34.20
N PHE A 116 -6.32 33.35 -33.18
CA PHE A 116 -7.13 32.14 -33.14
C PHE A 116 -8.21 32.31 -32.08
N PHE A 117 -9.44 31.96 -32.45
CA PHE A 117 -10.59 31.93 -31.56
C PHE A 117 -11.19 30.53 -31.55
N VAL A 118 -11.49 30.04 -30.35
CA VAL A 118 -12.20 28.78 -30.14
C VAL A 118 -13.25 28.96 -29.06
N ARG A 119 -14.44 28.43 -29.33
CA ARG A 119 -15.53 28.25 -28.37
C ARG A 119 -15.82 26.76 -28.24
N ILE A 120 -15.71 26.22 -27.03
CA ILE A 120 -15.94 24.81 -26.72
C ILE A 120 -17.09 24.62 -25.75
N ARG A 121 -17.72 23.46 -25.83
CA ARG A 121 -18.52 22.87 -24.76
C ARG A 121 -17.72 21.75 -24.11
N ALA A 122 -17.43 21.87 -22.83
CA ALA A 122 -16.74 20.85 -22.05
C ALA A 122 -17.71 20.21 -21.05
N ILE A 123 -17.63 18.89 -20.90
CA ILE A 123 -18.28 18.16 -19.82
C ILE A 123 -17.22 17.90 -18.76
N VAL A 124 -17.46 18.38 -17.55
CA VAL A 124 -16.54 18.30 -16.42
C VAL A 124 -17.17 17.44 -15.33
N ASP A 125 -16.46 16.40 -14.94
CA ASP A 125 -16.87 15.48 -13.88
C ASP A 125 -16.43 16.04 -12.52
N LEU A 126 -17.41 16.45 -11.71
CA LEU A 126 -17.19 16.99 -10.38
C LEU A 126 -17.16 15.90 -9.28
N ASP A 127 -17.63 14.69 -9.55
CA ASP A 127 -17.64 13.60 -8.57
C ASP A 127 -16.21 13.13 -8.30
N HIS A 128 -15.38 13.07 -9.34
CA HIS A 128 -13.95 12.82 -9.20
C HIS A 128 -13.22 13.88 -8.36
N LEU A 129 -13.64 15.14 -8.44
CA LEU A 129 -13.07 16.21 -7.61
C LEU A 129 -13.46 16.02 -6.13
N GLN A 130 -14.73 15.71 -5.84
CA GLN A 130 -15.18 15.46 -4.47
C GLN A 130 -14.49 14.26 -3.84
N ASP A 131 -14.33 13.17 -4.60
CA ASP A 131 -13.61 11.98 -4.13
C ASP A 131 -12.12 12.27 -3.89
N ALA A 132 -11.49 13.05 -4.76
CA ALA A 132 -10.10 13.46 -4.57
C ALA A 132 -9.93 14.34 -3.31
N ILE A 133 -10.86 15.27 -3.06
CA ILE A 133 -10.86 16.09 -1.84
C ILE A 133 -11.07 15.23 -0.59
N ARG A 134 -12.02 14.29 -0.60
CA ARG A 134 -12.28 13.40 0.55
C ARG A 134 -11.09 12.50 0.86
N ARG A 135 -10.47 11.91 -0.16
CA ARG A 135 -9.25 11.11 0.01
C ARG A 135 -8.14 11.94 0.62
N TRP A 136 -7.89 13.13 0.09
CA TRP A 136 -6.87 14.03 0.62
C TRP A 136 -7.13 14.44 2.07
N GLN A 137 -8.38 14.81 2.42
CA GLN A 137 -8.75 15.13 3.79
C GLN A 137 -8.49 13.95 4.75
N SER A 138 -8.78 12.73 4.31
CA SER A 138 -8.49 11.52 5.10
C SER A 138 -6.99 11.25 5.27
N GLU A 139 -6.19 11.48 4.22
CA GLU A 139 -4.73 11.35 4.26
C GLU A 139 -4.10 12.40 5.19
N GLN A 140 -4.60 13.65 5.18
CA GLN A 140 -4.18 14.70 6.10
C GLN A 140 -4.48 14.34 7.55
N GLN A 141 -5.70 13.90 7.84
CA GLN A 141 -6.08 13.46 9.20
C GLN A 141 -5.18 12.31 9.68
N LEU A 142 -4.86 11.37 8.79
CA LEU A 142 -3.93 10.28 9.10
C LEU A 142 -2.50 10.80 9.33
N ALA A 143 -2.01 11.72 8.51
CA ALA A 143 -0.68 12.31 8.65
C ALA A 143 -0.54 13.13 9.94
N GLU A 144 -1.56 13.92 10.30
CA GLU A 144 -1.61 14.63 11.58
C GLU A 144 -1.66 13.66 12.77
N HIS A 145 -2.48 12.63 12.69
CA HIS A 145 -2.54 11.59 13.72
C HIS A 145 -1.19 10.89 13.87
N PHE A 146 -0.51 10.59 12.77
CA PHE A 146 0.82 9.99 12.77
C PHE A 146 1.88 10.93 13.36
N ARG A 147 1.86 12.23 13.03
CA ARG A 147 2.74 13.24 13.64
C ARG A 147 2.50 13.35 15.15
N ARG A 148 1.24 13.33 15.57
CA ARG A 148 0.86 13.32 16.99
C ARG A 148 1.39 12.07 17.69
N LEU A 149 1.20 10.90 17.12
CA LEU A 149 1.74 9.64 17.65
C LEU A 149 3.27 9.65 17.72
N GLN A 150 3.95 10.20 16.71
CA GLN A 150 5.41 10.34 16.74
C GLN A 150 5.87 11.27 17.87
N LYS A 151 5.18 12.40 18.05
CA LYS A 151 5.43 13.33 19.15
C LYS A 151 5.20 12.67 20.51
N GLU A 152 4.06 12.03 20.72
CA GLU A 152 3.75 11.27 21.94
C GLU A 152 4.79 10.15 22.19
N ASN A 153 5.20 9.43 21.16
CA ASN A 153 6.22 8.38 21.28
C ASN A 153 7.61 8.96 21.63
N SER A 154 7.96 10.13 21.07
CA SER A 154 9.19 10.86 21.43
C SER A 154 9.16 11.39 22.87
N GLU A 155 8.01 11.89 23.32
CA GLU A 155 7.79 12.38 24.67
C GLU A 155 7.84 11.22 25.66
N LEU A 156 7.17 10.11 25.38
CA LEU A 156 7.25 8.88 26.16
C LEU A 156 8.67 8.33 26.22
N LYS A 157 9.44 8.38 25.12
CA LYS A 157 10.86 8.01 25.11
C LYS A 157 11.71 8.96 25.96
N ALA A 158 11.41 10.26 25.96
CA ALA A 158 12.07 11.24 26.80
C ALA A 158 11.74 11.01 28.28
N GLN A 159 10.47 10.78 28.62
CA GLN A 159 10.01 10.39 29.95
C GLN A 159 10.66 9.08 30.40
N LEU A 160 10.78 8.08 29.53
CA LEU A 160 11.48 6.82 29.83
C LEU A 160 12.98 7.06 30.12
N ARG A 161 13.62 7.99 29.40
CA ARG A 161 15.01 8.39 29.65
C ARG A 161 15.16 9.14 30.97
N GLU A 162 14.20 9.99 31.33
CA GLU A 162 14.14 10.67 32.63
C GLU A 162 13.89 9.70 33.78
N MET A 163 12.94 8.79 33.65
CA MET A 163 12.66 7.71 34.62
C MET A 163 13.85 6.77 34.80
N LYS A 164 14.68 6.58 33.77
CA LYS A 164 15.95 5.83 33.88
C LYS A 164 17.06 6.61 34.57
N LYS A 165 16.99 7.95 34.59
CA LYS A 165 17.95 8.83 35.26
C LYS A 165 17.57 9.12 36.70
N THR A 166 16.28 9.14 37.01
CA THR A 166 15.80 9.22 38.40
C THR A 166 15.96 7.84 39.05
N PRO A 167 16.71 7.70 40.17
CA PRO A 167 16.72 6.45 40.90
C PRO A 167 15.28 6.18 41.38
N LEU A 168 14.73 5.02 41.01
CA LEU A 168 13.41 4.54 41.42
C LEU A 168 13.36 4.45 42.95
N GLY A 169 12.98 5.54 43.60
CA GLY A 169 12.68 5.62 45.01
C GLY A 169 11.22 5.23 45.29
N VAL A 170 10.74 4.10 44.78
CA VAL A 170 9.52 3.46 45.29
C VAL A 170 9.70 1.95 45.21
N HIS A 171 10.09 1.37 46.34
CA HIS A 171 10.02 -0.06 46.57
C HIS A 171 8.55 -0.48 46.61
N THR A 172 8.00 -0.97 45.49
CA THR A 172 7.03 -2.06 45.61
C THR A 172 7.84 -3.30 45.91
N LEU A 173 8.00 -3.60 47.21
CA LEU A 173 8.52 -4.85 47.73
C LEU A 173 7.58 -5.99 47.31
N VAL A 174 7.68 -6.43 46.06
CA VAL A 174 7.50 -7.85 45.78
C VAL A 174 8.76 -8.50 46.30
N ILE A 175 8.66 -9.10 47.49
CA ILE A 175 9.75 -9.87 48.09
C ILE A 175 9.89 -11.15 47.23
N GLU A 176 10.58 -11.04 46.09
CA GLU A 176 11.17 -12.21 45.42
C GLU A 176 12.44 -12.61 46.19
N PRO A 177 12.73 -13.92 46.32
CA PRO A 177 13.82 -14.41 47.17
C PRO A 177 15.19 -13.87 46.72
N PRO A 178 16.09 -13.58 47.68
CA PRO A 178 17.36 -12.90 47.42
C PRO A 178 18.26 -13.78 46.54
N GLY A 179 18.64 -13.27 45.37
CA GLY A 179 19.56 -13.92 44.43
C GLY A 179 19.07 -14.00 42.97
N ARG A 180 17.75 -13.92 42.71
CA ARG A 180 17.20 -14.05 41.34
C ARG A 180 17.20 -12.77 40.51
N GLY A 181 17.21 -11.59 41.13
CA GLY A 181 17.20 -10.31 40.41
C GLY A 181 18.48 -10.07 39.60
N GLY A 182 19.65 -10.29 40.22
CA GLY A 182 20.95 -10.08 39.57
C GLY A 182 21.23 -11.04 38.41
N THR A 183 20.72 -12.27 38.47
CA THR A 183 20.90 -13.25 37.37
C THR A 183 20.05 -12.88 36.16
N ARG A 184 18.82 -12.40 36.35
CA ARG A 184 17.95 -11.91 35.27
C ARG A 184 18.52 -10.66 34.59
N GLU A 185 19.01 -9.69 35.37
CA GLU A 185 19.68 -8.50 34.81
C GLU A 185 20.93 -8.87 34.01
N ARG A 186 21.73 -9.81 34.52
CA ARG A 186 22.89 -10.32 33.80
C ARG A 186 22.49 -11.05 32.50
N ALA A 187 21.43 -11.87 32.53
CA ALA A 187 20.90 -12.52 31.33
C ALA A 187 20.46 -11.48 30.27
N ARG A 188 19.79 -10.40 30.71
CA ARG A 188 19.35 -9.30 29.84
C ARG A 188 20.53 -8.57 29.19
N THR A 189 21.55 -8.21 29.97
CA THR A 189 22.75 -7.53 29.42
C THR A 189 23.50 -8.40 28.40
N LEU A 190 23.60 -9.70 28.65
CA LEU A 190 24.17 -10.65 27.68
C LEU A 190 23.34 -10.74 26.40
N LEU A 191 22.00 -10.75 26.53
CA LEU A 191 21.10 -10.75 25.37
C LEU A 191 21.24 -9.47 24.54
N GLU A 192 21.28 -8.29 25.18
CA GLU A 192 21.49 -7.01 24.50
C GLU A 192 22.82 -7.01 23.73
N LYS A 193 23.90 -7.51 24.35
CA LYS A 193 25.19 -7.68 23.69
C LYS A 193 25.10 -8.66 22.51
N ALA A 194 24.35 -9.75 22.64
CA ALA A 194 24.18 -10.75 21.60
C ALA A 194 23.45 -10.20 20.36
N ILE A 195 22.42 -9.37 20.58
CA ILE A 195 21.65 -8.74 19.49
C ILE A 195 22.55 -7.83 18.64
N LEU A 196 23.44 -7.08 19.29
CA LEU A 196 24.38 -6.16 18.63
C LEU A 196 25.58 -6.87 17.98
N THR A 197 25.79 -8.16 18.28
CA THR A 197 26.95 -8.90 17.79
C THR A 197 26.68 -9.47 16.39
N PRO A 198 27.45 -9.10 15.34
CA PRO A 198 27.27 -9.63 13.99
C PRO A 198 27.84 -11.06 13.83
N ASN A 199 28.77 -11.47 14.69
CA ASN A 199 29.36 -12.81 14.64
C ASN A 199 28.37 -13.84 15.20
N LEU A 200 27.87 -14.73 14.33
CA LEU A 200 26.86 -15.74 14.67
C LEU A 200 27.34 -16.72 15.76
N ARG A 201 28.62 -17.11 15.77
CA ARG A 201 29.13 -18.04 16.80
C ARG A 201 29.15 -17.38 18.18
N GLN A 202 29.70 -16.17 18.25
CA GLN A 202 29.71 -15.39 19.49
C GLN A 202 28.29 -15.08 19.98
N LYS A 203 27.36 -14.84 19.04
CA LYS A 203 25.93 -14.65 19.35
C LYS A 203 25.30 -15.90 19.98
N LEU A 204 25.64 -17.10 19.49
CA LEU A 204 25.20 -18.37 20.10
C LEU A 204 25.74 -18.55 21.52
N ASP A 205 27.00 -18.19 21.75
CA ASP A 205 27.62 -18.33 23.08
C ASP A 205 26.93 -17.41 24.09
N LEU A 206 26.75 -16.13 23.73
CA LEU A 206 26.11 -15.13 24.59
C LEU A 206 24.63 -15.47 24.87
N THR A 207 23.88 -15.91 23.86
CA THR A 207 22.48 -16.32 24.04
C THR A 207 22.36 -17.61 24.85
N SER A 208 23.34 -18.51 24.76
CA SER A 208 23.37 -19.72 25.57
C SER A 208 23.65 -19.43 27.04
N GLU A 209 24.62 -18.54 27.33
CA GLU A 209 24.87 -18.08 28.70
C GLU A 209 23.62 -17.37 29.27
N ALA A 210 22.98 -16.50 28.49
CA ALA A 210 21.75 -15.82 28.88
C ALA A 210 20.60 -16.80 29.17
N ALA A 211 20.42 -17.83 28.35
CA ALA A 211 19.38 -18.85 28.53
C ALA A 211 19.61 -19.74 29.78
N VAL A 212 20.87 -19.93 30.19
CA VAL A 212 21.21 -20.66 31.43
C VAL A 212 20.94 -19.80 32.66
N LEU A 213 21.24 -18.49 32.59
CA LEU A 213 21.04 -17.55 33.69
C LEU A 213 19.56 -17.23 33.96
N ASP A 214 18.73 -17.22 32.91
CA ASP A 214 17.28 -17.08 33.03
C ASP A 214 16.54 -18.14 32.19
N PRO A 215 16.29 -19.34 32.76
CA PRO A 215 15.62 -20.44 32.06
C PRO A 215 14.15 -20.18 31.70
N GLN A 216 13.52 -19.14 32.29
CA GLN A 216 12.14 -18.75 32.04
C GLN A 216 12.03 -17.61 31.02
N ALA A 217 13.15 -17.05 30.56
CA ALA A 217 13.13 -16.06 29.49
C ALA A 217 13.05 -16.73 28.12
N THR A 218 12.06 -16.34 27.32
CA THR A 218 11.91 -16.82 25.94
C THR A 218 12.85 -16.12 24.97
N ALA A 219 13.21 -14.86 25.21
CA ALA A 219 13.98 -14.05 24.27
C ALA A 219 15.37 -14.63 23.94
N PRO A 220 16.18 -15.14 24.89
CA PRO A 220 17.44 -15.82 24.56
C PRO A 220 17.25 -17.04 23.67
N LEU A 221 16.20 -17.84 23.91
CA LEU A 221 15.88 -19.03 23.11
C LEU A 221 15.47 -18.63 21.68
N VAL A 222 14.60 -17.63 21.53
CA VAL A 222 14.15 -17.13 20.22
C VAL A 222 15.34 -16.60 19.41
N VAL A 223 16.19 -15.76 20.01
CA VAL A 223 17.35 -15.20 19.32
C VAL A 223 18.36 -16.30 18.96
N ARG A 224 18.58 -17.28 19.83
CA ARG A 224 19.45 -18.42 19.56
C ARG A 224 18.91 -19.31 18.44
N GLY A 225 17.61 -19.63 18.47
CA GLY A 225 16.92 -20.38 17.42
C GLY A 225 17.00 -19.69 16.05
N GLN A 226 16.77 -18.38 16.00
CA GLN A 226 16.95 -17.58 14.78
C GLN A 226 18.41 -17.58 14.30
N THR A 227 19.38 -17.53 15.22
CA THR A 227 20.80 -17.60 14.88
C THR A 227 21.17 -18.95 14.26
N TYR A 228 20.59 -20.05 14.76
CA TYR A 228 20.74 -21.36 14.13
C TYR A 228 20.14 -21.38 12.71
N LEU A 229 18.95 -20.82 12.49
CA LEU A 229 18.36 -20.72 11.15
C LEU A 229 19.22 -19.88 10.18
N GLN A 230 19.88 -18.83 10.66
CA GLN A 230 20.85 -18.06 9.86
C GLN A 230 22.06 -18.91 9.47
N LEU A 231 22.56 -19.76 10.38
CA LEU A 231 23.62 -20.72 10.07
C LEU A 231 23.17 -21.79 9.06
N VAL A 232 21.91 -22.24 9.14
CA VAL A 232 21.32 -23.14 8.13
C VAL A 232 21.36 -22.48 6.76
N SER A 233 20.87 -21.24 6.65
CA SER A 233 20.89 -20.48 5.39
C SER A 233 22.32 -20.28 4.86
N ALA A 234 23.27 -19.94 5.73
CA ALA A 234 24.67 -19.78 5.37
C ALA A 234 25.35 -21.09 4.94
N ALA A 235 24.99 -22.22 5.55
CA ALA A 235 25.50 -23.53 5.17
C ALA A 235 24.89 -24.02 3.86
N TYR A 236 23.58 -23.83 3.68
CA TYR A 236 22.84 -24.17 2.47
C TYR A 236 23.37 -23.39 1.26
N SER A 237 23.62 -22.08 1.39
CA SER A 237 24.18 -21.26 0.32
C SER A 237 25.60 -21.68 -0.09
N LYS A 238 26.38 -22.22 0.85
CA LYS A 238 27.70 -22.81 0.60
C LYS A 238 27.65 -24.26 0.10
N LYS A 239 26.46 -24.79 -0.21
CA LYS A 239 26.24 -26.19 -0.64
C LYS A 239 26.83 -27.22 0.34
N ALA A 240 26.78 -26.90 1.64
CA ALA A 240 27.19 -27.84 2.68
C ALA A 240 26.35 -29.12 2.67
N LYS A 241 26.88 -30.19 3.27
CA LYS A 241 26.15 -31.46 3.39
C LYS A 241 24.91 -31.29 4.28
N LEU A 242 23.83 -31.99 3.93
CA LEU A 242 22.57 -31.99 4.71
C LEU A 242 22.80 -32.28 6.20
N SER A 243 23.70 -33.20 6.53
CA SER A 243 24.05 -33.54 7.92
C SER A 243 24.56 -32.36 8.73
N GLU A 244 25.27 -31.41 8.10
CA GLU A 244 25.88 -30.27 8.79
C GLU A 244 24.82 -29.25 9.21
N TYR A 245 23.85 -28.95 8.33
CA TYR A 245 22.81 -27.98 8.64
C TYR A 245 21.55 -28.59 9.27
N SER A 246 21.32 -29.90 9.13
CA SER A 246 20.25 -30.61 9.86
C SER A 246 20.40 -30.43 11.38
N LYS A 247 21.64 -30.49 11.89
CA LYS A 247 21.91 -30.26 13.32
C LYS A 247 21.48 -28.86 13.77
N TYR A 248 21.70 -27.84 12.94
CA TYR A 248 21.26 -26.49 13.25
C TYR A 248 19.72 -26.36 13.18
N ILE A 249 19.06 -27.04 12.24
CA ILE A 249 17.59 -27.10 12.18
C ILE A 249 17.03 -27.74 13.46
N ASP A 250 17.59 -28.86 13.91
CA ASP A 250 17.15 -29.54 15.13
C ASP A 250 17.34 -28.67 16.38
N ASN A 251 18.49 -27.98 16.50
CA ASN A 251 18.72 -27.05 17.60
C ASN A 251 17.74 -25.86 17.57
N ALA A 252 17.48 -25.29 16.39
CA ALA A 252 16.50 -24.21 16.23
C ALA A 252 15.10 -24.68 16.67
N ARG A 253 14.70 -25.90 16.25
CA ARG A 253 13.42 -26.50 16.64
C ARG A 253 13.32 -26.61 18.17
N MET A 254 14.34 -27.17 18.83
CA MET A 254 14.35 -27.32 20.29
C MET A 254 14.20 -25.98 21.02
N ASP A 255 14.86 -24.94 20.53
CA ASP A 255 14.78 -23.60 21.13
C ASP A 255 13.40 -22.97 20.96
N PHE A 256 12.79 -23.06 19.77
CA PHE A 256 11.43 -22.54 19.54
C PHE A 256 10.37 -23.35 20.28
N ASP A 257 10.47 -24.68 20.29
CA ASP A 257 9.56 -25.54 21.05
C ASP A 257 9.62 -25.22 22.54
N ARG A 258 10.83 -25.03 23.10
CA ARG A 258 10.99 -24.62 24.50
C ARG A 258 10.45 -23.22 24.76
N ALA A 259 10.67 -22.27 23.86
CA ALA A 259 10.11 -20.93 23.98
C ALA A 259 8.57 -20.95 23.97
N LEU A 260 7.96 -21.81 23.15
CA LEU A 260 6.50 -21.99 23.08
C LEU A 260 5.91 -22.76 24.27
N ILE A 261 6.70 -23.61 24.94
CA ILE A 261 6.30 -24.23 26.21
C ILE A 261 6.22 -23.17 27.32
N ILE A 262 7.18 -22.22 27.35
CA ILE A 262 7.22 -21.14 28.33
C ILE A 262 6.15 -20.08 28.04
N ASP A 263 6.04 -19.66 26.78
CA ASP A 263 5.06 -18.68 26.30
C ASP A 263 4.42 -19.17 24.99
N PRO A 264 3.24 -19.83 25.08
CA PRO A 264 2.53 -20.34 23.91
C PRO A 264 2.04 -19.28 22.92
N GLN A 265 2.02 -18.01 23.33
CA GLN A 265 1.58 -16.87 22.51
C GLN A 265 2.76 -16.04 22.01
N ASN A 266 3.99 -16.56 22.12
CA ASN A 266 5.16 -15.85 21.64
C ASN A 266 5.19 -15.80 20.10
N ILE A 267 4.84 -14.65 19.52
CA ILE A 267 4.73 -14.44 18.06
C ILE A 267 6.05 -14.77 17.35
N TRP A 268 7.19 -14.38 17.92
CA TRP A 268 8.50 -14.64 17.32
C TRP A 268 8.89 -16.12 17.38
N ALA A 269 8.49 -16.84 18.43
CA ALA A 269 8.71 -18.29 18.50
C ALA A 269 7.79 -19.05 17.53
N LEU A 270 6.53 -18.63 17.35
CA LEU A 270 5.62 -19.19 16.35
C LEU A 270 6.13 -18.96 14.93
N LEU A 271 6.65 -17.77 14.63
CA LEU A 271 7.33 -17.48 13.37
C LEU A 271 8.54 -18.41 13.17
N GLY A 272 9.40 -18.52 14.18
CA GLY A 272 10.57 -19.39 14.14
C GLY A 272 10.23 -20.87 13.95
N GLN A 273 9.16 -21.34 14.58
CA GLN A 273 8.62 -22.69 14.39
C GLN A 273 8.15 -22.89 12.94
N GLY A 274 7.46 -21.92 12.35
CA GLY A 274 7.10 -21.93 10.94
C GLY A 274 8.31 -21.98 10.00
N ASP A 275 9.36 -21.21 10.30
CA ASP A 275 10.61 -21.21 9.53
C ASP A 275 11.30 -22.58 9.61
N VAL A 276 11.32 -23.22 10.80
CA VAL A 276 11.83 -24.59 10.98
C VAL A 276 11.04 -25.58 10.14
N TYR A 277 9.70 -25.55 10.19
CA TYR A 277 8.89 -26.45 9.37
C TYR A 277 9.06 -26.21 7.87
N THR A 278 9.34 -24.98 7.47
CA THR A 278 9.68 -24.63 6.08
C THR A 278 10.98 -25.32 5.65
N TRP A 279 12.03 -25.29 6.48
CA TRP A 279 13.28 -26.01 6.24
C TRP A 279 13.12 -27.54 6.21
N LEU A 280 12.16 -28.07 6.98
CA LEU A 280 11.84 -29.50 7.00
C LEU A 280 10.88 -29.92 5.87
N HIS A 281 10.51 -29.02 4.95
CA HIS A 281 9.53 -29.25 3.90
C HIS A 281 8.14 -29.69 4.40
N ARG A 282 7.79 -29.34 5.65
CA ARG A 282 6.48 -29.58 6.26
C ARG A 282 5.59 -28.35 6.07
N THR A 283 5.16 -28.11 4.84
CA THR A 283 4.45 -26.89 4.44
C THR A 283 3.17 -26.64 5.25
N ASP A 284 2.36 -27.66 5.49
CA ASP A 284 1.09 -27.49 6.22
C ASP A 284 1.31 -27.10 7.69
N ASP A 285 2.36 -27.62 8.33
CA ASP A 285 2.73 -27.24 9.69
C ASP A 285 3.29 -25.81 9.75
N ALA A 286 4.07 -25.43 8.73
CA ALA A 286 4.59 -24.07 8.59
C ALA A 286 3.43 -23.06 8.45
N VAL A 287 2.47 -23.34 7.57
CA VAL A 287 1.27 -22.51 7.37
C VAL A 287 0.51 -22.34 8.69
N ARG A 288 0.23 -23.43 9.41
CA ARG A 288 -0.45 -23.35 10.71
C ARG A 288 0.29 -22.50 11.73
N SER A 289 1.62 -22.58 11.76
CA SER A 289 2.44 -21.81 12.70
C SER A 289 2.40 -20.32 12.40
N TYR A 290 2.48 -19.94 11.12
CA TYR A 290 2.35 -18.54 10.71
C TYR A 290 0.92 -17.99 10.86
N GLU A 291 -0.11 -18.78 10.54
CA GLU A 291 -1.51 -18.40 10.76
C GLU A 291 -1.78 -18.15 12.25
N ARG A 292 -1.19 -18.96 13.16
CA ARG A 292 -1.25 -18.70 14.61
C ARG A 292 -0.54 -17.42 15.01
N ALA A 293 0.61 -17.10 14.41
CA ALA A 293 1.30 -15.83 14.66
C ALA A 293 0.45 -14.63 14.22
N LEU A 294 -0.19 -14.72 13.04
CA LEU A 294 -1.07 -13.68 12.50
C LEU A 294 -2.40 -13.56 13.25
N ALA A 295 -2.88 -14.62 13.87
CA ALA A 295 -4.05 -14.56 14.74
C ALA A 295 -3.78 -13.72 16.02
N LEU A 296 -2.52 -13.66 16.45
CA LEU A 296 -2.11 -12.84 17.60
C LEU A 296 -1.76 -11.40 17.19
N ASP A 297 -1.10 -11.23 16.05
CA ASP A 297 -0.80 -9.93 15.46
C ASP A 297 -1.08 -9.94 13.94
N PRO A 298 -2.27 -9.47 13.52
CA PRO A 298 -2.65 -9.40 12.11
C PRO A 298 -1.77 -8.47 11.26
N LEU A 299 -1.00 -7.57 11.88
CA LEU A 299 -0.10 -6.64 11.20
C LEU A 299 1.36 -7.12 11.23
N PHE A 300 1.60 -8.39 11.56
CA PHE A 300 2.94 -8.93 11.59
C PHE A 300 3.46 -9.24 10.18
N ASP A 301 4.02 -8.21 9.53
CA ASP A 301 4.51 -8.20 8.14
C ASP A 301 5.31 -9.44 7.76
N ILE A 302 6.21 -9.88 8.65
CA ILE A 302 7.13 -10.99 8.38
C ILE A 302 6.36 -12.31 8.23
N ALA A 303 5.36 -12.57 9.07
CA ALA A 303 4.56 -13.79 8.96
C ALA A 303 3.68 -13.80 7.70
N HIS A 304 3.10 -12.64 7.33
CA HIS A 304 2.39 -12.48 6.05
C HIS A 304 3.31 -12.79 4.87
N LEU A 305 4.52 -12.22 4.84
CA LEU A 305 5.49 -12.48 3.79
C LEU A 305 5.88 -13.96 3.69
N ARG A 306 6.08 -14.63 4.82
CA ARG A 306 6.39 -16.07 4.87
C ARG A 306 5.25 -16.91 4.31
N LEU A 307 4.00 -16.64 4.71
CA LEU A 307 2.82 -17.33 4.18
C LEU A 307 2.65 -17.10 2.69
N LEU A 308 2.78 -15.85 2.24
CA LEU A 308 2.67 -15.49 0.84
C LEU A 308 3.68 -16.28 0.01
N THR A 309 4.94 -16.36 0.47
CA THR A 309 6.00 -17.14 -0.19
C THR A 309 5.65 -18.63 -0.27
N LEU A 310 5.09 -19.21 0.79
CA LEU A 310 4.65 -20.60 0.77
C LEU A 310 3.50 -20.82 -0.23
N TYR A 311 2.48 -19.98 -0.20
CA TYR A 311 1.33 -20.09 -1.10
C TYR A 311 1.71 -19.86 -2.57
N THR A 312 2.57 -18.89 -2.88
CA THR A 312 3.05 -18.69 -4.26
C THR A 312 3.89 -19.87 -4.73
N SER A 313 4.73 -20.46 -3.87
CA SER A 313 5.50 -21.66 -4.22
C SER A 313 4.59 -22.87 -4.49
N GLN A 314 3.55 -23.06 -3.68
CA GLN A 314 2.56 -24.11 -3.84
C GLN A 314 1.74 -23.91 -5.12
N ALA A 315 1.28 -22.69 -5.38
CA ALA A 315 0.56 -22.32 -6.60
C ALA A 315 1.42 -22.58 -7.85
N ARG A 316 2.70 -22.19 -7.84
CA ARG A 316 3.63 -22.48 -8.94
C ARG A 316 3.76 -23.99 -9.20
N LYS A 317 3.89 -24.80 -8.13
CA LYS A 317 3.92 -26.27 -8.27
C LYS A 317 2.64 -26.81 -8.90
N LEU A 318 1.47 -26.35 -8.46
CA LEU A 318 0.17 -26.73 -9.03
C LEU A 318 0.02 -26.28 -10.50
N MET A 319 0.53 -25.09 -10.84
CA MET A 319 0.59 -24.59 -12.22
C MET A 319 1.45 -25.49 -13.11
N THR A 320 2.61 -25.96 -12.64
CA THR A 320 3.43 -26.92 -13.41
C THR A 320 2.72 -28.26 -13.64
N ALA A 321 1.89 -28.67 -12.67
CA ALA A 321 1.01 -29.83 -12.79
C ALA A 321 -0.27 -29.55 -13.62
N LYS A 322 -0.43 -28.34 -14.18
CA LYS A 322 -1.62 -27.87 -14.92
C LYS A 322 -2.92 -27.91 -14.11
N GLN A 323 -2.82 -27.89 -12.78
CA GLN A 323 -3.97 -27.84 -11.87
C GLN A 323 -4.38 -26.39 -11.60
N TRP A 324 -4.93 -25.73 -12.62
CA TRP A 324 -5.20 -24.28 -12.61
C TRP A 324 -6.19 -23.85 -11.52
N SER A 325 -7.28 -24.59 -11.34
CA SER A 325 -8.32 -24.27 -10.35
C SER A 325 -7.81 -24.41 -8.91
N ALA A 326 -7.04 -25.47 -8.62
CA ALA A 326 -6.41 -25.66 -7.32
C ALA A 326 -5.37 -24.57 -7.03
N ALA A 327 -4.54 -24.20 -8.03
CA ALA A 327 -3.58 -23.12 -7.90
C ALA A 327 -4.27 -21.78 -7.61
N LEU A 328 -5.41 -21.51 -8.26
CA LEU A 328 -6.18 -20.29 -8.06
C LEU A 328 -6.74 -20.21 -6.64
N ALA A 329 -7.32 -21.31 -6.14
CA ALA A 329 -7.86 -21.38 -4.79
C ALA A 329 -6.79 -21.08 -3.72
N VAL A 330 -5.56 -21.58 -3.91
CA VAL A 330 -4.43 -21.29 -3.02
C VAL A 330 -4.09 -19.80 -2.99
N LEU A 331 -3.99 -19.14 -4.15
CA LEU A 331 -3.66 -17.71 -4.22
C LEU A 331 -4.82 -16.81 -3.76
N GLN A 332 -6.06 -17.24 -3.92
CA GLN A 332 -7.22 -16.54 -3.36
C GLN A 332 -7.22 -16.55 -1.83
N LYS A 333 -6.79 -17.66 -1.22
CA LYS A 333 -6.62 -17.72 0.24
C LYS A 333 -5.51 -16.78 0.73
N SER A 334 -4.43 -16.61 -0.04
CA SER A 334 -3.26 -15.81 0.38
C SER A 334 -3.43 -14.31 0.24
N ILE A 335 -4.22 -13.86 -0.75
CA ILE A 335 -4.41 -12.43 -1.03
C ILE A 335 -5.63 -11.96 -0.24
N THR A 336 -5.38 -11.19 0.83
CA THR A 336 -6.44 -10.58 1.62
C THR A 336 -7.16 -9.48 0.82
N PRO A 337 -8.43 -9.18 1.12
CA PRO A 337 -9.19 -8.16 0.38
C PRO A 337 -8.59 -6.75 0.46
N HIS A 338 -7.86 -6.44 1.54
CA HIS A 338 -7.27 -5.12 1.79
C HIS A 338 -5.80 -5.35 2.14
N VAL A 339 -4.92 -5.21 1.14
CA VAL A 339 -3.47 -5.26 1.31
C VAL A 339 -2.98 -3.80 1.49
N PRO A 340 -2.30 -3.46 2.59
CA PRO A 340 -1.68 -2.14 2.76
C PRO A 340 -0.71 -1.82 1.62
N ASP A 341 -0.66 -0.57 1.18
CA ASP A 341 0.20 -0.13 0.07
C ASP A 341 1.68 -0.47 0.31
N GLY A 342 2.14 -0.39 1.57
CA GLY A 342 3.50 -0.75 1.97
C GLY A 342 3.86 -2.23 1.74
N TRP A 343 2.87 -3.12 1.61
CA TRP A 343 3.08 -4.54 1.35
C TRP A 343 3.03 -4.91 -0.14
N MET A 344 2.61 -3.97 -0.99
CA MET A 344 2.44 -4.22 -2.43
C MET A 344 3.68 -4.74 -3.14
N PRO A 345 4.92 -4.30 -2.83
CA PRO A 345 6.12 -4.87 -3.44
C PRO A 345 6.25 -6.38 -3.24
N TYR A 346 5.78 -6.90 -2.10
CA TYR A 346 5.80 -8.33 -1.77
C TYR A 346 4.63 -9.09 -2.43
N TYR A 347 3.45 -8.47 -2.50
CA TYR A 347 2.24 -9.06 -3.07
C TYR A 347 2.21 -9.06 -4.60
N LYS A 348 3.01 -8.22 -5.25
CA LYS A 348 3.11 -8.13 -6.71
C LYS A 348 3.21 -9.48 -7.39
N GLU A 349 4.12 -10.34 -6.91
CA GLU A 349 4.32 -11.66 -7.52
C GLU A 349 3.06 -12.54 -7.42
N ALA A 350 2.33 -12.46 -6.32
CA ALA A 350 1.10 -13.22 -6.13
C ALA A 350 -0.01 -12.73 -7.06
N TYR A 351 -0.19 -11.42 -7.22
CA TYR A 351 -1.13 -10.85 -8.19
C TYR A 351 -0.77 -11.22 -9.63
N LEU A 352 0.51 -11.16 -10.00
CA LEU A 352 0.96 -11.58 -11.34
C LEU A 352 0.66 -13.06 -11.59
N LEU A 353 0.96 -13.94 -10.64
CA LEU A 353 0.66 -15.38 -10.76
C LEU A 353 -0.86 -15.64 -10.86
N ARG A 354 -1.66 -14.91 -10.08
CA ARG A 354 -3.12 -15.04 -10.10
C ARG A 354 -3.71 -14.52 -11.41
N SER A 355 -3.19 -13.41 -11.96
CA SER A 355 -3.57 -12.91 -13.28
C SER A 355 -3.27 -13.93 -14.38
N ASP A 356 -2.12 -14.60 -14.33
CA ASP A 356 -1.76 -15.64 -15.29
C ASP A 356 -2.70 -16.86 -15.18
N LEU A 357 -3.13 -17.22 -13.96
CA LEU A 357 -4.13 -18.27 -13.75
C LEU A 357 -5.50 -17.88 -14.30
N TYR A 358 -5.96 -16.65 -14.05
CA TYR A 358 -7.21 -16.15 -14.60
C TYR A 358 -7.21 -16.17 -16.12
N ARG A 359 -6.09 -15.80 -16.76
CA ARG A 359 -5.92 -15.95 -18.22
C ARG A 359 -6.08 -17.40 -18.68
N LYS A 360 -5.46 -18.36 -17.98
CA LYS A 360 -5.58 -19.80 -18.31
C LYS A 360 -6.99 -20.34 -18.10
N LEU A 361 -7.76 -19.76 -17.19
CA LEU A 361 -9.15 -20.11 -16.90
C LEU A 361 -10.17 -19.32 -17.74
N ASN A 362 -9.72 -18.55 -18.74
CA ASN A 362 -10.55 -17.70 -19.59
C ASN A 362 -11.37 -16.67 -18.80
N GLN A 363 -10.74 -16.05 -17.79
CA GLN A 363 -11.29 -15.02 -16.91
C GLN A 363 -10.50 -13.70 -17.07
N PRO A 364 -10.57 -13.05 -18.25
CA PRO A 364 -9.68 -11.92 -18.56
C PRO A 364 -9.98 -10.64 -17.76
N ALA A 365 -11.22 -10.43 -17.31
CA ALA A 365 -11.59 -9.27 -16.49
C ALA A 365 -10.86 -9.28 -15.14
N GLN A 366 -10.90 -10.41 -14.43
CA GLN A 366 -10.20 -10.58 -13.15
C GLN A 366 -8.68 -10.49 -13.31
N ALA A 367 -8.14 -10.94 -14.44
CA ALA A 367 -6.73 -10.78 -14.75
C ALA A 367 -6.35 -9.30 -14.92
N ILE A 368 -7.17 -8.52 -15.63
CA ILE A 368 -6.98 -7.06 -15.79
C ILE A 368 -7.04 -6.34 -14.45
N ASP A 369 -7.96 -6.74 -13.55
CA ASP A 369 -8.06 -6.17 -12.21
C ASP A 369 -6.78 -6.38 -11.40
N ASP A 370 -6.26 -7.61 -11.37
CA ASP A 370 -5.01 -7.95 -10.68
C ASP A 370 -3.81 -7.19 -11.26
N LEU A 371 -3.72 -7.08 -12.59
CA LEU A 371 -2.67 -6.31 -13.26
C LEU A 371 -2.78 -4.81 -12.96
N SER A 372 -4.00 -4.30 -12.83
CA SER A 372 -4.24 -2.90 -12.48
C SER A 372 -3.85 -2.61 -11.03
N VAL A 373 -4.03 -3.56 -10.11
CA VAL A 373 -3.51 -3.46 -8.74
C VAL A 373 -1.98 -3.34 -8.76
N VAL A 374 -1.30 -4.19 -9.54
CA VAL A 374 0.17 -4.13 -9.67
C VAL A 374 0.63 -2.77 -10.22
N LEU A 375 -0.02 -2.27 -11.27
CA LEU A 375 0.36 -1.02 -11.93
C LEU A 375 0.03 0.25 -11.12
N ARG A 376 -0.88 0.18 -10.15
CA ARG A 376 -1.06 1.25 -9.17
C ARG A 376 0.12 1.35 -8.22
N ALA A 377 0.67 0.22 -7.80
CA ALA A 377 1.81 0.18 -6.89
C ALA A 377 3.15 0.43 -7.61
N GLU A 378 3.31 -0.16 -8.79
CA GLU A 378 4.50 -0.03 -9.63
C GLU A 378 4.09 0.29 -11.08
N PRO A 379 3.90 1.58 -11.42
CA PRO A 379 3.51 1.99 -12.77
C PRO A 379 4.51 1.57 -13.85
N ALA A 380 5.77 1.34 -13.48
CA ALA A 380 6.85 0.94 -14.36
C ALA A 380 6.99 -0.60 -14.55
N ASP A 381 6.08 -1.42 -14.01
CA ASP A 381 6.14 -2.87 -14.19
C ASP A 381 5.80 -3.25 -15.64
N MET A 382 6.86 -3.48 -16.42
CA MET A 382 6.77 -3.79 -17.85
C MET A 382 5.93 -5.04 -18.13
N ARG A 383 6.06 -6.08 -17.28
CA ARG A 383 5.35 -7.34 -17.47
C ARG A 383 3.86 -7.12 -17.29
N ALA A 384 3.46 -6.35 -16.29
CA ALA A 384 2.07 -6.03 -16.04
C ALA A 384 1.47 -5.19 -17.17
N LEU A 385 2.18 -4.15 -17.65
CA LEU A 385 1.75 -3.31 -18.78
C LEU A 385 1.52 -4.14 -20.04
N LEU A 386 2.52 -4.92 -20.46
CA LEU A 386 2.42 -5.75 -21.67
C LEU A 386 1.29 -6.77 -21.56
N THR A 387 1.17 -7.44 -20.42
CA THR A 387 0.12 -8.46 -20.21
C THR A 387 -1.25 -7.81 -20.25
N ARG A 388 -1.46 -6.66 -19.60
CA ARG A 388 -2.75 -5.96 -19.59
C ARG A 388 -3.11 -5.40 -20.95
N ALA A 389 -2.14 -4.82 -21.68
CA ALA A 389 -2.32 -4.34 -23.04
C ALA A 389 -2.79 -5.46 -24.00
N THR A 390 -2.19 -6.65 -23.90
CA THR A 390 -2.60 -7.80 -24.71
C THR A 390 -4.04 -8.22 -24.41
N LEU A 391 -4.43 -8.24 -23.14
CA LEU A 391 -5.81 -8.58 -22.73
C LEU A 391 -6.82 -7.53 -23.19
N TYR A 392 -6.50 -6.23 -23.08
CA TYR A 392 -7.35 -5.17 -23.60
C TYR A 392 -7.54 -5.29 -25.11
N ARG A 393 -6.48 -5.63 -25.86
CA ARG A 393 -6.58 -5.86 -27.29
C ARG A 393 -7.48 -7.05 -27.63
N GLU A 394 -7.33 -8.16 -26.91
CA GLU A 394 -8.20 -9.33 -27.05
C GLU A 394 -9.68 -9.01 -26.75
N GLN A 395 -9.94 -8.06 -25.85
CA GLN A 395 -11.28 -7.56 -25.52
C GLN A 395 -11.77 -6.40 -26.42
N LEU A 396 -11.07 -6.09 -27.52
CA LEU A 396 -11.40 -4.98 -28.43
C LEU A 396 -11.36 -3.59 -27.77
N GLN A 397 -10.70 -3.45 -26.62
CA GLN A 397 -10.49 -2.20 -25.91
C GLN A 397 -9.22 -1.51 -26.41
N GLY A 398 -9.20 -1.17 -27.71
CA GLY A 398 -8.00 -0.69 -28.42
C GLY A 398 -7.36 0.56 -27.84
N ARG A 399 -8.16 1.48 -27.26
CA ARG A 399 -7.64 2.69 -26.61
C ARG A 399 -6.82 2.37 -25.37
N LEU A 400 -7.36 1.57 -24.45
CA LEU A 400 -6.66 1.17 -23.22
C LEU A 400 -5.43 0.31 -23.52
N ALA A 401 -5.52 -0.56 -24.54
CA ALA A 401 -4.38 -1.32 -25.02
C ALA A 401 -3.25 -0.41 -25.54
N LYS A 402 -3.61 0.63 -26.31
CA LYS A 402 -2.66 1.61 -26.83
C LYS A 402 -1.97 2.37 -25.69
N ASP A 403 -2.72 2.85 -24.71
CA ASP A 403 -2.17 3.60 -23.56
C ASP A 403 -1.12 2.76 -22.81
N ASP A 404 -1.40 1.48 -22.55
CA ASP A 404 -0.46 0.57 -21.90
C ASP A 404 0.77 0.24 -22.77
N PHE A 405 0.60 0.09 -24.09
CA PHE A 405 1.72 -0.11 -25.02
C PHE A 405 2.60 1.14 -25.15
N GLU A 406 2.02 2.33 -25.18
CA GLU A 406 2.76 3.60 -25.19
C GLU A 406 3.57 3.75 -23.91
N HIS A 407 2.98 3.44 -22.76
CA HIS A 407 3.69 3.47 -21.49
C HIS A 407 4.85 2.46 -21.46
N ALA A 408 4.61 1.23 -21.89
CA ALA A 408 5.67 0.22 -22.00
C ALA A 408 6.78 0.63 -22.99
N CYS A 409 6.42 1.29 -24.09
CA CYS A 409 7.38 1.80 -25.08
C CYS A 409 8.25 2.92 -24.49
N MET A 410 7.67 3.86 -23.75
CA MET A 410 8.41 4.92 -23.06
C MET A 410 9.41 4.36 -22.04
N LEU A 411 9.09 3.23 -21.42
CA LEU A 411 9.97 2.51 -20.50
C LEU A 411 11.02 1.63 -21.21
N GLY A 412 11.08 1.66 -22.55
CA GLY A 412 12.11 1.00 -23.36
C GLY A 412 11.73 -0.36 -23.95
N SER A 413 10.45 -0.77 -23.92
CA SER A 413 10.02 -2.02 -24.56
C SER A 413 9.89 -1.87 -26.07
N VAL A 414 10.86 -2.42 -26.79
CA VAL A 414 10.85 -2.50 -28.26
C VAL A 414 9.65 -3.29 -28.79
N GLU A 415 9.21 -4.31 -28.04
CA GLU A 415 8.01 -5.08 -28.39
C GLU A 415 6.77 -4.19 -28.34
N ALA A 416 6.61 -3.41 -27.27
CA ALA A 416 5.48 -2.50 -27.12
C ALA A 416 5.46 -1.44 -28.22
N CYS A 417 6.61 -0.83 -28.53
CA CYS A 417 6.70 0.19 -29.57
C CYS A 417 6.24 -0.29 -30.95
N LYS A 418 6.46 -1.58 -31.28
CA LYS A 418 6.00 -2.17 -32.54
C LYS A 418 4.49 -2.43 -32.59
N GLN A 419 3.81 -2.45 -31.45
CA GLN A 419 2.37 -2.68 -31.34
C GLN A 419 1.56 -1.38 -31.43
N ILE A 420 2.24 -0.22 -31.41
CA ILE A 420 1.61 1.10 -31.54
C ILE A 420 1.44 1.41 -33.04
N PRO A 421 0.22 1.74 -33.50
CA PRO A 421 -0.06 2.06 -34.90
C PRO A 421 0.54 3.39 -35.38
#